data_AF-A0A4R0MTH7-F1
#
_entry.id   AF-A0A4R0MTH7-F1
#
_cell.length_a   1.000
_cell.length_b   1.000
_cell.length_c   1.000
_cell.angle_alpha   90.00
_cell.angle_beta   90.00
_cell.angle_gamma   90.00
#
_symmetry.space_group_name_H-M   'P 1'
#
loop_
_entity.id
_entity.type
_entity.pdbx_description
1 polymer ?
#
loop_
_entity_poly.entity_id
_entity_poly.type
_entity_poly.pdbx_seq_one_letter_code
_entity_poly.pdbx_strand_id
1 'polypeptide(L)'
;MKKKLLFKYSLLLLTALLIEWLLLLYSPFNIPKYIPSTPLRLDGLLLFVTILLILIFSSKEFLRQHPSASIYKLTTLGAITCLISETIFQAIRQPFLNVEGFNERLQYLLTGVIGISIFAAILSFFVAFQLKTRRTFYLVLMIIGFAVLVNLIKYFFPSLFTN
;
A
#
# COMPACT_ATOMS: atom_id res chain seq x y z
N MET A 1 -8.33 -16.72 -11.82
CA MET A 1 -7.30 -16.36 -10.82
C MET A 1 -7.24 -17.48 -9.79
N LYS A 2 -6.09 -18.12 -9.52
CA LYS A 2 -6.04 -19.16 -8.48
C LYS A 2 -6.32 -18.52 -7.12
N LYS A 3 -7.51 -18.77 -6.58
CA LYS A 3 -8.01 -18.24 -5.31
C LYS A 3 -6.96 -18.40 -4.19
N LYS A 4 -6.25 -19.52 -4.17
CA LYS A 4 -5.20 -19.84 -3.18
C LYS A 4 -4.08 -18.81 -3.09
N LEU A 5 -3.60 -18.26 -4.22
CA LEU A 5 -2.50 -17.28 -4.21
C LEU A 5 -2.98 -15.93 -3.66
N LEU A 6 -4.16 -15.49 -4.10
CA LEU A 6 -4.80 -14.28 -3.59
C LEU A 6 -4.95 -14.35 -2.06
N PHE A 7 -5.61 -15.40 -1.56
CA PHE A 7 -5.84 -15.54 -0.12
C PHE A 7 -4.54 -15.67 0.68
N LYS A 8 -3.54 -16.40 0.17
CA LYS A 8 -2.21 -16.51 0.81
C LYS A 8 -1.59 -15.13 1.03
N TYR A 9 -1.53 -14.30 -0.01
CA TYR A 9 -0.87 -13.00 0.09
C TYR A 9 -1.73 -11.95 0.80
N SER A 10 -3.05 -12.02 0.72
CA SER A 10 -3.92 -11.17 1.53
C SER A 10 -3.78 -11.47 3.02
N LEU A 11 -3.70 -12.75 3.39
CA LEU A 11 -3.47 -13.14 4.78
C LEU A 11 -2.09 -12.70 5.26
N LEU A 12 -1.03 -12.90 4.45
CA LEU A 12 0.31 -12.44 4.80
C LEU A 12 0.37 -10.93 5.01
N LEU A 13 -0.25 -10.14 4.13
CA LEU A 13 -0.31 -8.69 4.29
C LEU A 13 -1.10 -8.30 5.53
N LEU A 14 -2.26 -8.93 5.78
CA LEU A 14 -3.05 -8.68 6.99
C LEU A 14 -2.23 -8.97 8.26
N THR A 15 -1.52 -10.10 8.32
CA THR A 15 -0.66 -10.45 9.45
C THR A 15 0.45 -9.42 9.64
N ALA A 16 1.08 -8.97 8.55
CA ALA A 16 2.10 -7.93 8.62
C ALA A 16 1.53 -6.59 9.15
N LEU A 17 0.36 -6.17 8.67
CA LEU A 17 -0.32 -4.96 9.15
C LEU A 17 -0.67 -5.04 10.65
N LEU A 18 -1.13 -6.20 11.12
CA LEU A 18 -1.42 -6.42 12.55
C LEU A 18 -0.15 -6.38 13.40
N ILE A 19 0.94 -6.98 12.92
CA ILE A 19 2.25 -6.93 13.61
C ILE A 19 2.77 -5.50 13.66
N GLU A 20 2.74 -4.77 12.53
CA GLU A 20 3.15 -3.36 12.49
C GLU A 20 2.32 -2.52 13.43
N TRP A 21 0.99 -2.70 13.44
CA TRP A 21 0.12 -1.98 14.35
C TRP A 21 0.45 -2.28 15.82
N LEU A 22 0.66 -3.55 16.18
CA LEU A 22 1.04 -3.96 17.54
C LEU A 22 2.39 -3.37 17.94
N LEU A 23 3.39 -3.47 17.07
CA LEU A 23 4.72 -2.92 17.30
C LEU A 23 4.65 -1.40 17.47
N LEU A 24 3.92 -0.69 16.62
CA LEU A 24 3.87 0.77 16.73
C LEU A 24 3.06 1.25 17.94
N LEU A 25 2.06 0.49 18.41
CA LEU A 25 1.23 0.88 19.55
C LEU A 25 1.83 0.47 20.91
N TYR A 26 2.44 -0.71 21.00
CA TYR A 26 2.85 -1.33 22.26
C TYR A 26 4.36 -1.58 22.39
N SER A 27 5.17 -1.17 21.42
CA SER A 27 6.60 -1.49 21.45
C SER A 27 7.32 -0.85 22.65
N PRO A 28 7.97 -1.66 23.51
CA PRO A 28 8.88 -1.16 24.54
C PRO A 28 10.18 -0.58 23.94
N PHE A 29 10.36 -0.65 22.62
CA PHE A 29 11.58 -0.25 21.93
C PHE A 29 11.67 1.25 21.59
N ASN A 30 10.73 2.09 22.07
CA ASN A 30 10.72 3.54 21.83
C ASN A 30 11.04 3.91 20.36
N ILE A 31 10.33 3.27 19.43
CA ILE A 31 10.59 3.46 18.00
C ILE A 31 10.30 4.92 17.64
N PRO A 32 11.26 5.67 17.07
CA PRO A 32 11.06 7.07 16.77
C PRO A 32 9.98 7.24 15.69
N LYS A 33 9.12 8.25 15.87
CA LYS A 33 8.02 8.55 14.93
C LYS A 33 8.52 8.98 13.55
N TYR A 34 9.70 9.58 13.50
CA TYR A 34 10.37 10.06 12.30
C TYR A 34 11.76 9.47 12.18
N ILE A 35 12.23 9.28 10.95
CA ILE A 35 13.62 8.93 10.72
C ILE A 35 14.48 10.17 11.05
N PRO A 36 15.55 10.02 11.86
CA PRO A 36 16.42 11.13 12.22
C PRO A 36 16.85 11.95 11.00
N SER A 37 16.76 13.28 11.11
CA SER A 37 17.16 14.22 10.06
C SER A 37 16.32 14.18 8.77
N THR A 38 15.13 13.57 8.78
CA THR A 38 14.20 13.60 7.63
C THR A 38 12.76 13.87 8.07
N PRO A 39 11.91 14.45 7.19
CA PRO A 39 10.47 14.62 7.48
C PRO A 39 9.67 13.32 7.32
N LEU A 40 10.32 12.18 7.03
CA LEU A 40 9.65 10.92 6.75
C LEU A 40 9.20 10.26 8.05
N ARG A 41 7.89 9.97 8.11
CA ARG A 41 7.33 9.19 9.21
C ARG A 41 7.65 7.71 9.03
N LEU A 42 8.09 7.09 10.11
CA LEU A 42 8.56 5.71 10.11
C LEU A 42 7.41 4.70 9.91
N ASP A 43 6.22 5.00 10.45
CA ASP A 43 5.01 4.20 10.27
C ASP A 43 4.57 4.11 8.79
N GLY A 44 4.57 5.24 8.09
CA GLY A 44 4.26 5.29 6.66
C GLY A 44 5.30 4.57 5.81
N LEU A 45 6.58 4.63 6.18
CA LEU A 45 7.64 3.91 5.47
C LEU A 45 7.53 2.39 5.65
N LEU A 46 7.27 1.90 6.87
CA LEU A 46 7.07 0.48 7.13
C LEU A 46 5.89 -0.06 6.31
N LEU A 47 4.74 0.61 6.37
CA LEU A 47 3.57 0.27 5.59
C LEU A 47 3.89 0.19 4.09
N PHE A 48 4.60 1.20 3.56
CA PHE A 48 5.03 1.23 2.16
C PHE A 48 5.91 0.02 1.79
N VAL A 49 6.94 -0.25 2.59
CA VAL A 49 7.88 -1.35 2.34
C VAL A 49 7.16 -2.70 2.40
N THR A 50 6.26 -2.89 3.36
CA THR A 50 5.49 -4.12 3.53
C THR A 50 4.56 -4.38 2.35
N ILE A 51 3.78 -3.38 1.94
CA ILE A 51 2.94 -3.47 0.74
C ILE A 51 3.80 -3.80 -0.47
N LEU A 52 4.92 -3.09 -0.67
CA LEU A 52 5.81 -3.29 -1.81
C LEU A 52 6.38 -4.72 -1.87
N LEU A 53 6.85 -5.25 -0.73
CA LEU A 53 7.36 -6.62 -0.65
C LEU A 53 6.28 -7.64 -1.03
N ILE A 54 5.08 -7.53 -0.46
CA ILE A 54 3.96 -8.42 -0.78
C ILE A 54 3.61 -8.35 -2.27
N LEU A 55 3.57 -7.15 -2.85
CA LEU A 55 3.28 -6.97 -4.28
C LEU A 55 4.36 -7.60 -5.16
N ILE A 56 5.64 -7.46 -4.82
CA ILE A 56 6.75 -8.07 -5.56
C ILE A 56 6.68 -9.60 -5.48
N PHE A 57 6.54 -10.16 -4.28
CA PHE A 57 6.51 -11.61 -4.10
C PHE A 57 5.28 -12.23 -4.76
N SER A 58 4.09 -11.65 -4.56
CA SER A 58 2.86 -12.13 -5.19
C SER A 58 2.92 -12.07 -6.71
N SER A 59 3.42 -10.97 -7.28
CA SER A 59 3.57 -10.82 -8.73
C SER A 59 4.60 -11.80 -9.31
N LYS A 60 5.73 -12.01 -8.62
CA LYS A 60 6.76 -12.98 -9.04
C LYS A 60 6.22 -14.41 -9.00
N GLU A 61 5.55 -14.81 -7.91
CA GLU A 61 4.98 -16.15 -7.78
C GLU A 61 3.89 -16.37 -8.83
N PHE A 62 3.05 -15.37 -9.11
CA PHE A 62 2.03 -15.44 -10.15
C PHE A 62 2.65 -15.56 -11.55
N LEU A 63 3.68 -14.78 -11.87
CA LEU A 63 4.39 -14.87 -13.15
C LEU A 63 5.09 -16.21 -13.37
N ARG A 64 5.62 -16.84 -12.31
CA ARG A 64 6.18 -18.20 -12.40
C ARG A 64 5.12 -19.23 -12.84
N GLN A 65 3.89 -19.07 -12.37
CA GLN A 65 2.76 -19.94 -12.72
C GLN A 65 2.12 -19.56 -14.06
N HIS A 66 2.17 -18.28 -14.43
CA HIS A 66 1.56 -17.72 -15.64
C HIS A 66 2.48 -16.70 -16.32
N PRO A 67 3.51 -17.14 -17.07
CA PRO A 67 4.51 -16.25 -17.67
C PRO A 67 3.92 -15.24 -18.68
N SER A 68 2.83 -15.62 -19.33
CA SER A 68 2.09 -14.79 -20.30
C SER A 68 1.08 -13.83 -19.66
N ALA A 69 0.99 -13.76 -18.32
CA ALA A 69 0.09 -12.83 -17.65
C ALA A 69 0.38 -11.38 -18.08
N SER A 70 -0.67 -10.59 -18.31
CA SER A 70 -0.55 -9.16 -18.64
C SER A 70 -0.26 -8.34 -17.38
N ILE A 71 0.29 -7.13 -17.58
CA ILE A 71 0.52 -6.15 -16.49
C ILE A 71 -0.79 -5.89 -15.74
N TYR A 72 -1.89 -5.69 -16.49
CA TYR A 72 -3.23 -5.50 -15.92
C TYR A 72 -3.61 -6.60 -14.92
N LYS A 73 -3.42 -7.89 -15.27
CA LYS A 73 -3.75 -9.01 -14.38
C LYS A 73 -2.94 -8.98 -13.08
N LEU A 74 -1.67 -8.57 -13.14
CA LEU A 74 -0.81 -8.44 -11.96
C LEU A 74 -1.22 -7.24 -11.11
N THR A 75 -1.54 -6.11 -11.74
CA THR A 75 -2.05 -4.92 -11.07
C THR A 75 -3.35 -5.20 -10.32
N THR A 76 -4.32 -5.86 -10.98
CA THR A 76 -5.58 -6.24 -10.36
C THR A 76 -5.38 -7.25 -9.22
N LEU A 77 -4.46 -8.20 -9.38
CA LEU A 77 -4.11 -9.14 -8.31
C LEU A 77 -3.59 -8.40 -7.08
N GLY A 78 -2.65 -7.47 -7.24
CA GLY A 78 -2.09 -6.69 -6.14
C GLY A 78 -3.12 -5.77 -5.48
N ALA A 79 -3.93 -5.07 -6.29
CA ALA A 79 -4.99 -4.20 -5.80
C ALA A 79 -6.04 -4.96 -4.97
N ILE A 80 -6.54 -6.10 -5.47
CA ILE A 80 -7.50 -6.93 -4.73
C ILE A 80 -6.86 -7.51 -3.47
N THR A 81 -5.58 -7.92 -3.55
CA THR A 81 -4.85 -8.45 -2.40
C THR A 81 -4.87 -7.43 -1.26
N CYS A 82 -4.49 -6.19 -1.56
CA CYS A 82 -4.45 -5.10 -0.59
C CYS A 82 -5.83 -4.69 -0.10
N LEU A 83 -6.83 -4.59 -1.00
CA LEU A 83 -8.20 -4.24 -0.66
C LEU A 83 -8.80 -5.21 0.37
N ILE A 84 -8.62 -6.52 0.18
CA ILE A 84 -9.10 -7.53 1.13
C ILE A 84 -8.41 -7.35 2.49
N SER A 85 -7.09 -7.24 2.50
CA SER A 85 -6.31 -7.10 3.74
C SER A 85 -6.66 -5.84 4.51
N GLU A 86 -6.72 -4.69 3.83
CA GLU A 86 -7.07 -3.40 4.44
C GLU A 86 -8.50 -3.40 4.95
N THR A 87 -9.46 -3.96 4.20
CA THR A 87 -10.85 -4.04 4.67
C THR A 87 -10.94 -4.78 6.00
N ILE A 88 -10.27 -5.94 6.11
CA ILE A 88 -10.27 -6.73 7.35
C ILE A 88 -9.49 -6.00 8.45
N PHE A 89 -8.32 -5.46 8.12
CA PHE A 89 -7.48 -4.73 9.08
C PHE A 89 -8.21 -3.52 9.68
N GLN A 90 -8.83 -2.69 8.85
CA GLN A 90 -9.58 -1.53 9.34
C GLN A 90 -10.80 -1.98 10.16
N ALA A 91 -11.51 -3.04 9.75
CA ALA A 91 -12.61 -3.59 10.56
C ALA A 91 -12.15 -4.03 11.96
N ILE A 92 -10.97 -4.65 12.07
CA ILE A 92 -10.35 -5.02 13.35
C ILE A 92 -9.92 -3.77 14.13
N ARG A 93 -9.37 -2.75 13.47
CA ARG A 93 -8.82 -1.54 14.10
C ARG A 93 -9.90 -0.59 14.63
N GLN A 94 -11.05 -0.51 13.98
CA GLN A 94 -12.12 0.47 14.28
C GLN A 94 -12.52 0.55 15.76
N PRO A 95 -12.73 -0.55 16.49
CA PRO A 95 -13.07 -0.52 17.92
C PRO A 95 -11.97 0.10 18.81
N PHE A 96 -10.71 0.05 18.38
CA PHE A 96 -9.54 0.51 19.15
C PHE A 96 -9.12 1.94 18.83
N LEU A 97 -9.84 2.61 17.92
CA LEU A 97 -9.61 4.02 17.62
C LEU A 97 -10.17 4.89 18.76
N ASN A 98 -9.29 5.68 19.39
CA ASN A 98 -9.65 6.73 20.36
C ASN A 98 -10.23 7.95 19.64
N VAL A 99 -11.42 7.79 19.08
CA VAL A 99 -12.10 8.80 18.27
C VAL A 99 -13.58 8.79 18.65
N GLU A 100 -14.13 9.93 19.04
CA GLU A 100 -15.50 10.05 19.54
C GLU A 100 -16.53 10.20 18.41
N GLY A 101 -16.15 10.83 17.30
CA GLY A 101 -17.06 11.12 16.18
C GLY A 101 -17.22 9.96 15.17
N PHE A 102 -18.46 9.69 14.76
CA PHE A 102 -18.75 8.74 13.66
C PHE A 102 -18.11 9.16 12.33
N ASN A 103 -18.13 10.46 12.01
CA ASN A 103 -17.57 10.98 10.76
C ASN A 103 -16.07 10.76 10.68
N GLU A 104 -15.35 10.97 11.79
CA GLU A 104 -13.90 10.76 11.87
C GLU A 104 -13.56 9.27 11.75
N ARG A 105 -14.32 8.39 12.42
CA ARG A 105 -14.18 6.93 12.27
C ARG A 105 -14.38 6.47 10.83
N LEU A 106 -15.40 7.00 10.17
CA LEU A 106 -15.68 6.73 8.75
C LEU A 106 -14.56 7.26 7.85
N GLN A 107 -14.03 8.45 8.13
CA GLN A 107 -12.91 9.01 7.39
C GLN A 107 -11.65 8.14 7.50
N TYR A 108 -11.31 7.65 8.70
CA TYR A 108 -10.20 6.72 8.88
C TYR A 108 -10.43 5.39 8.15
N LEU A 109 -11.66 4.87 8.18
CA LEU A 109 -12.03 3.66 7.45
C LEU A 109 -11.84 3.84 5.94
N LEU A 110 -12.42 4.90 5.37
CA LEU A 110 -12.38 5.16 3.93
C LEU A 110 -10.96 5.47 3.46
N THR A 111 -10.21 6.26 4.23
CA THR A 111 -8.82 6.60 3.89
C THR A 111 -7.94 5.36 3.94
N GLY A 112 -8.14 4.49 4.94
CA GLY A 112 -7.47 3.19 5.03
C GLY A 112 -7.83 2.29 3.85
N VAL A 113 -9.11 1.95 3.70
CA VAL A 113 -9.54 0.97 2.69
C VAL A 113 -9.36 1.50 1.27
N ILE A 114 -9.89 2.67 0.94
CA ILE A 114 -9.87 3.19 -0.43
C ILE A 114 -8.52 3.81 -0.74
N GLY A 115 -8.01 4.68 0.14
CA GLY A 115 -6.76 5.39 -0.08
C GLY A 115 -5.57 4.44 -0.23
N ILE A 116 -5.40 3.49 0.69
CA ILE A 116 -4.30 2.53 0.62
C ILE A 116 -4.50 1.57 -0.56
N SER A 117 -5.72 1.15 -0.89
CA SER A 117 -5.96 0.28 -2.05
C SER A 117 -5.64 0.95 -3.39
N ILE A 118 -5.99 2.23 -3.57
CA ILE A 118 -5.62 2.99 -4.77
C ILE A 118 -4.10 3.12 -4.84
N PHE A 119 -3.45 3.46 -3.72
CA PHE A 119 -2.00 3.55 -3.64
C PHE A 119 -1.34 2.22 -4.00
N ALA A 120 -1.82 1.11 -3.44
CA ALA A 120 -1.33 -0.23 -3.73
C ALA A 120 -1.56 -0.65 -5.17
N ALA A 121 -2.66 -0.22 -5.82
CA ALA A 121 -2.90 -0.46 -7.24
C ALA A 121 -1.84 0.24 -8.10
N ILE A 122 -1.50 1.50 -7.78
CA ILE A 122 -0.44 2.25 -8.45
C ILE A 122 0.91 1.55 -8.27
N LEU A 123 1.26 1.15 -7.03
CA LEU A 123 2.50 0.40 -6.77
C LEU A 123 2.52 -0.94 -7.50
N SER A 124 1.39 -1.65 -7.53
CA SER A 124 1.28 -2.94 -8.19
C SER A 124 1.48 -2.82 -9.69
N PHE A 125 0.99 -1.74 -10.31
CA PHE A 125 1.31 -1.40 -11.69
C PHE A 125 2.82 -1.23 -11.91
N PHE A 126 3.49 -0.44 -11.07
CA PHE A 126 4.95 -0.23 -11.19
C PHE A 126 5.73 -1.54 -11.03
N VAL A 127 5.39 -2.35 -10.03
CA VAL A 127 6.00 -3.67 -9.80
C VAL A 127 5.77 -4.58 -11.01
N ALA A 128 4.55 -4.66 -11.51
CA ALA A 128 4.20 -5.49 -12.67
C ALA A 128 4.96 -5.05 -13.93
N PHE A 129 5.04 -3.74 -14.16
CA PHE A 129 5.81 -3.15 -15.27
C PHE A 129 7.30 -3.47 -15.15
N GLN A 130 7.89 -3.31 -13.96
CA GLN A 130 9.30 -3.61 -13.73
C GLN A 130 9.62 -5.09 -13.97
N LEU A 131 8.78 -6.00 -13.45
CA LEU A 131 9.01 -7.45 -13.55
C LEU A 131 8.89 -7.95 -15.00
N LYS A 132 7.99 -7.37 -15.80
CA LYS A 132 7.81 -7.73 -17.22
C LYS A 132 8.87 -7.13 -18.12
N THR A 133 9.12 -5.83 -17.98
CA THR A 133 9.94 -5.08 -18.93
C THR A 133 11.43 -5.16 -18.57
N ARG A 134 11.78 -5.37 -17.29
CA ARG A 134 13.15 -5.32 -16.74
C ARG A 134 13.93 -4.02 -17.05
N ARG A 135 13.26 -2.99 -17.57
CA ARG A 135 13.88 -1.72 -17.90
C ARG A 135 13.64 -0.72 -16.77
N THR A 136 14.55 -0.71 -15.81
CA THR A 136 14.52 0.19 -14.65
C THR A 136 14.42 1.66 -15.07
N PHE A 137 15.05 2.06 -16.18
CA PHE A 137 15.00 3.44 -16.69
C PHE A 137 13.56 3.95 -16.95
N TYR A 138 12.71 3.15 -17.59
CA TYR A 138 11.32 3.56 -17.87
C TYR A 138 10.48 3.64 -16.59
N LEU A 139 10.79 2.83 -15.59
CA LEU A 139 10.16 2.92 -14.28
C LEU A 139 10.54 4.23 -13.58
N VAL A 140 11.82 4.63 -13.62
CA VAL A 140 12.27 5.91 -13.06
C VAL A 140 11.57 7.08 -13.77
N LEU A 141 11.49 7.04 -15.10
CA LEU A 141 10.75 8.04 -15.89
C LEU A 141 9.28 8.14 -15.49
N MET A 142 8.60 7.01 -15.27
CA MET A 142 7.22 7.04 -14.82
C MET A 142 7.07 7.53 -13.38
N ILE A 143 8.01 7.21 -12.48
CA ILE A 143 8.00 7.75 -11.11
C ILE A 143 8.17 9.27 -11.14
N ILE A 144 9.10 9.79 -11.96
CA ILE A 144 9.30 11.22 -12.15
C ILE A 144 8.03 11.85 -12.74
N GLY A 145 7.46 11.25 -13.80
CA GLY A 145 6.23 11.73 -14.41
C GLY A 145 5.05 11.75 -13.43
N PHE A 146 4.93 10.73 -12.59
CA PHE A 146 3.92 10.68 -11.52
C PHE A 146 4.16 11.76 -10.46
N ALA A 147 5.41 11.97 -10.02
CA ALA A 147 5.74 13.01 -9.06
C ALA A 147 5.44 14.43 -9.61
N VAL A 148 5.74 14.67 -10.90
CA VAL A 148 5.39 15.91 -11.60
C VAL A 148 3.87 16.07 -11.64
N LEU A 149 3.13 15.03 -12.00
CA LEU A 149 1.67 15.05 -12.06
C LEU A 149 1.05 15.34 -10.69
N VAL A 150 1.54 14.71 -9.63
CA VAL A 150 1.12 15.01 -8.25
C VAL A 150 1.42 16.47 -7.88
N ASN A 151 2.59 16.99 -8.22
CA ASN A 151 2.92 18.40 -7.96
C ASN A 151 2.06 19.37 -8.78
N LEU A 152 1.71 19.04 -10.03
CA LEU A 152 0.77 19.82 -10.82
C LEU A 152 -0.62 19.81 -10.19
N ILE A 153 -1.12 18.64 -9.75
CA ILE A 153 -2.40 18.55 -9.05
C ILE A 153 -2.37 19.39 -7.76
N LYS A 154 -1.28 19.34 -7.00
CA LYS A 154 -1.09 20.20 -5.81
C LYS A 154 -1.13 21.68 -6.14
N TYR A 155 -0.51 22.07 -7.25
CA TYR A 155 -0.49 23.47 -7.70
C TYR A 155 -1.88 23.97 -8.10
N PHE A 156 -2.65 23.16 -8.86
CA PHE A 156 -3.99 23.55 -9.32
C PHE A 156 -5.09 23.35 -8.27
N PHE A 157 -4.92 22.41 -7.35
CA PHE A 157 -5.91 22.06 -6.32
C PHE A 157 -5.28 22.01 -4.92
N PRO A 158 -4.75 23.13 -4.40
CA PRO A 158 -4.06 23.16 -3.12
C PRO A 158 -4.96 22.76 -1.94
N SER A 159 -6.27 23.04 -2.03
CA SER A 159 -7.27 22.70 -1.01
C SER A 159 -7.41 21.19 -0.74
N LEU A 160 -6.96 20.32 -1.65
CA LEU A 160 -6.97 18.87 -1.45
C LEU A 160 -5.83 18.36 -0.55
N PHE A 161 -4.83 19.20 -0.27
CA PHE A 161 -3.60 18.80 0.43
C PHE A 161 -3.33 19.59 1.71
N THR A 162 -4.03 20.71 1.93
CA THR A 162 -4.04 21.44 3.20
C THR A 162 -5.15 20.92 4.10
N ASN A 163 -4.80 19.99 4.99
CA ASN A 163 -5.53 19.68 6.23
C ASN A 163 -4.56 19.82 7.39
#